data_AF-A0A660PLL3-F1
#
_entry.id   AF-A0A660PLL3-F1
#
_cell.length_a   1.000
_cell.length_b   1.000
_cell.length_c   1.000
_cell.angle_alpha   90.00
_cell.angle_beta   90.00
_cell.angle_gamma   90.00
#
_symmetry.space_group_name_H-M   'P 1'
#
loop_
_entity.id
_entity.type
_entity.pdbx_description
1 polymer ?
#
loop_
_entity_poly.entity_id
_entity_poly.type
_entity_poly.pdbx_seq_one_letter_code
_entity_poly.pdbx_strand_id
1 'polypeptide(L)'
;MLNNGDGTFQSAIDYAGGDRPYTIFSIDLDGDGDNDLALANTSSGNVSILKNNGNGTFQAPIKYFAGSGSISVFSSDFDGDGDNDLATACFLADSVSILLNNGDGTFQSTVNYSVGDGPMSVFSTDLDGDGDNDLAVVNNRSKNVSILLNNGNGIFQTVANPAVDDCPRFIFSADLNGDAKDDLVTANMESDNISILLNISGQGFNCGDVDGKPGINILDVIFLINYKYKDGRLAPSPLVLGNADGILPINILDVVYLIDNIYKDGPEPFCQ
;
A
#
# COMPACT_ATOMS: atom_id res chain seq x y z
N MET A 1 -15.12 13.39 -20.79
CA MET A 1 -16.02 14.56 -20.64
C MET A 1 -15.16 15.76 -20.30
N LEU A 2 -15.41 16.93 -20.89
CA LEU A 2 -14.73 18.17 -20.49
C LEU A 2 -15.57 18.88 -19.44
N ASN A 3 -14.95 19.26 -18.33
CA ASN A 3 -15.56 20.04 -17.26
C ASN A 3 -15.61 21.51 -17.68
N ASN A 4 -16.78 22.15 -17.59
CA ASN A 4 -16.94 23.57 -17.90
C ASN A 4 -16.48 24.51 -16.78
N GLY A 5 -15.97 23.96 -15.67
CA GLY A 5 -15.47 24.70 -14.50
C GLY A 5 -16.57 25.10 -13.51
N ASP A 6 -17.83 24.80 -13.81
CA ASP A 6 -19.00 25.07 -12.97
C ASP A 6 -19.70 23.77 -12.47
N GLY A 7 -19.04 22.63 -12.66
CA GLY A 7 -19.60 21.31 -12.34
C GLY A 7 -20.53 20.74 -13.41
N THR A 8 -20.72 21.44 -14.54
CA THR A 8 -21.37 20.89 -15.74
C THR A 8 -20.34 20.31 -16.70
N PHE A 9 -20.78 19.34 -17.51
CA PHE A 9 -19.94 18.63 -18.45
C PHE A 9 -20.47 18.77 -19.87
N GLN A 10 -19.55 18.87 -20.82
CA GLN A 10 -19.89 18.72 -22.24
C GLN A 10 -20.35 17.29 -22.54
N SER A 11 -21.03 17.10 -23.67
CA SER A 11 -21.44 15.78 -24.15
C SER A 11 -20.26 14.81 -24.23
N ALA A 12 -20.52 13.54 -23.91
CA ALA A 12 -19.50 12.50 -24.01
C ALA A 12 -19.07 12.29 -25.46
N ILE A 13 -17.77 12.04 -25.64
CA ILE A 13 -17.16 11.56 -26.88
C ILE A 13 -16.56 10.20 -26.56
N ASP A 14 -16.87 9.20 -27.37
CA ASP A 14 -16.42 7.83 -27.17
C ASP A 14 -15.13 7.57 -27.95
N TYR A 15 -14.13 7.02 -27.27
CA TYR A 15 -12.85 6.59 -27.85
C TYR A 15 -12.72 5.07 -27.75
N ALA A 16 -12.06 4.46 -28.73
CA ALA A 16 -11.73 3.04 -28.65
C ALA A 16 -10.68 2.81 -27.55
N GLY A 17 -11.04 2.09 -26.49
CA GLY A 17 -10.14 1.80 -25.36
C GLY A 17 -9.39 0.48 -25.47
N GLY A 18 -9.87 -0.47 -26.28
CA GLY A 18 -9.38 -1.85 -26.32
C GLY A 18 -10.46 -2.87 -25.98
N ASP A 19 -10.05 -4.13 -25.77
CA ASP A 19 -11.01 -5.22 -25.56
C ASP A 19 -11.31 -5.39 -24.07
N ARG A 20 -12.50 -4.94 -23.67
CA ARG A 20 -12.98 -4.94 -22.27
C ARG A 20 -12.02 -4.16 -21.34
N PRO A 21 -11.86 -2.84 -21.56
CA PRO A 21 -11.12 -1.97 -20.65
C PRO A 21 -11.77 -2.02 -19.25
N TYR A 22 -10.95 -2.08 -18.21
CA TYR A 22 -11.44 -2.23 -16.83
C TYR A 22 -11.03 -1.07 -15.92
N THR A 23 -9.76 -0.68 -15.94
CA THR A 23 -9.24 0.51 -15.23
C THR A 23 -8.56 1.45 -16.20
N ILE A 24 -8.40 2.69 -15.76
CA ILE A 24 -7.72 3.76 -16.47
C ILE A 24 -6.85 4.54 -15.48
N PHE A 25 -5.67 4.95 -15.93
CA PHE A 25 -4.78 5.88 -15.23
C PHE A 25 -4.49 7.06 -16.15
N SER A 26 -4.39 8.27 -15.57
CA SER A 26 -4.13 9.50 -16.34
C SER A 26 -2.84 10.15 -15.85
N ILE A 27 -1.89 10.31 -16.77
CA ILE A 27 -0.54 10.80 -16.50
C ILE A 27 0.12 11.21 -17.82
N ASP A 28 1.03 12.18 -17.79
CA ASP A 28 1.84 12.57 -18.96
C ASP A 28 2.86 11.44 -19.28
N LEU A 29 2.67 10.74 -20.40
CA LEU A 29 3.52 9.61 -20.80
C LEU A 29 4.52 9.98 -21.89
N ASP A 30 4.40 11.14 -22.55
CA ASP A 30 5.32 11.54 -23.62
C ASP A 30 6.03 12.89 -23.38
N GLY A 31 5.89 13.42 -22.16
CA GLY A 31 6.64 14.56 -21.66
C GLY A 31 6.20 15.89 -22.28
N ASP A 32 5.02 15.94 -22.91
CA ASP A 32 4.51 17.15 -23.55
C ASP A 32 3.75 18.08 -22.59
N GLY A 33 3.53 17.63 -21.34
CA GLY A 33 2.86 18.36 -20.28
C GLY A 33 1.34 18.14 -20.22
N ASP A 34 0.78 17.37 -21.14
CA ASP A 34 -0.63 17.01 -21.17
C ASP A 34 -0.82 15.56 -20.69
N ASN A 35 -1.69 15.35 -19.70
CA ASN A 35 -1.92 13.98 -19.23
C ASN A 35 -2.57 13.12 -20.33
N ASP A 36 -1.94 11.98 -20.60
CA ASP A 36 -2.41 10.88 -21.42
C ASP A 36 -3.30 9.91 -20.63
N LEU A 37 -3.74 8.83 -21.28
CA LEU A 37 -4.49 7.75 -20.66
C LEU A 37 -3.84 6.38 -20.91
N ALA A 38 -3.65 5.60 -19.85
CA ALA A 38 -3.31 4.18 -19.90
C ALA A 38 -4.51 3.33 -19.45
N LEU A 39 -4.95 2.36 -20.25
CA LEU A 39 -6.12 1.52 -19.97
C LEU A 39 -5.73 0.05 -19.90
N ALA A 40 -6.07 -0.64 -18.80
CA ALA A 40 -5.89 -2.08 -18.69
C ALA A 40 -7.05 -2.84 -19.36
N ASN A 41 -6.73 -3.67 -20.36
CA ASN A 41 -7.71 -4.43 -21.15
C ASN A 41 -7.69 -5.90 -20.77
N THR A 42 -8.70 -6.29 -19.99
CA THR A 42 -8.74 -7.63 -19.38
C THR A 42 -8.84 -8.78 -20.38
N SER A 43 -9.57 -8.62 -21.49
CA SER A 43 -9.77 -9.72 -22.44
C SER A 43 -8.56 -9.95 -23.34
N SER A 44 -7.86 -8.87 -23.73
CA SER A 44 -6.71 -8.95 -24.62
C SER A 44 -5.35 -9.00 -23.89
N GLY A 45 -5.34 -8.77 -22.57
CA GLY A 45 -4.12 -8.83 -21.75
C GLY A 45 -3.07 -7.77 -22.11
N ASN A 46 -3.53 -6.58 -22.49
CA ASN A 46 -2.68 -5.47 -22.88
C ASN A 46 -3.09 -4.19 -22.17
N VAL A 47 -2.19 -3.21 -22.20
CA VAL A 47 -2.48 -1.82 -21.86
C VAL A 47 -2.62 -1.04 -23.17
N SER A 48 -3.68 -0.25 -23.30
CA SER A 48 -3.81 0.74 -24.38
C SER A 48 -3.36 2.10 -23.89
N ILE A 49 -2.54 2.78 -24.69
CA ILE A 49 -2.09 4.15 -24.46
C ILE A 49 -2.81 5.06 -25.44
N LEU A 50 -3.54 6.04 -24.93
CA LEU A 50 -4.20 7.08 -25.71
C LEU A 50 -3.53 8.41 -25.40
N LYS A 51 -2.75 8.91 -26.35
CA LYS A 51 -2.08 10.21 -26.25
C LYS A 51 -3.06 11.36 -26.36
N ASN A 52 -2.96 12.33 -25.48
CA ASN A 52 -3.74 13.55 -25.49
C ASN A 52 -3.18 14.53 -26.53
N ASN A 53 -4.05 15.27 -27.20
CA ASN A 53 -3.63 16.31 -28.15
C ASN A 53 -3.61 17.72 -27.50
N GLY A 54 -3.58 17.78 -26.15
CA GLY A 54 -3.62 19.03 -25.36
C GLY A 54 -4.93 19.83 -25.40
N ASN A 55 -5.95 19.30 -26.07
CA ASN A 55 -7.26 19.94 -26.21
C ASN A 55 -8.40 19.05 -25.72
N GLY A 56 -8.07 17.99 -24.98
CA GLY A 56 -9.03 17.02 -24.46
C GLY A 56 -9.55 16.02 -25.49
N THR A 57 -8.87 15.92 -26.64
CA THR A 57 -9.07 14.84 -27.61
C THR A 57 -7.88 13.89 -27.60
N PHE A 58 -8.14 12.63 -27.94
CA PHE A 58 -7.12 11.58 -27.88
C PHE A 58 -6.83 10.99 -29.26
N GLN A 59 -5.59 10.57 -29.45
CA GLN A 59 -5.14 9.80 -30.62
C GLN A 59 -5.67 8.36 -30.57
N ALA A 60 -5.49 7.63 -31.67
CA ALA A 60 -5.82 6.21 -31.70
C ALA A 60 -4.93 5.43 -30.71
N PRO A 61 -5.47 4.42 -30.01
CA PRO A 61 -4.73 3.70 -28.98
C PRO A 61 -3.57 2.89 -29.57
N ILE A 62 -2.40 2.97 -28.94
CA ILE A 62 -1.29 2.04 -29.13
C ILE A 62 -1.38 0.98 -28.03
N LYS A 63 -1.19 -0.30 -28.38
CA LYS A 63 -1.39 -1.42 -27.44
C LYS A 63 -0.07 -2.10 -27.12
N TYR A 64 0.21 -2.27 -25.84
CA TYR A 64 1.38 -2.99 -25.33
C TYR A 64 0.94 -4.21 -24.53
N PHE A 65 1.44 -5.38 -24.89
CA PHE A 65 1.12 -6.60 -24.14
C PHE A 65 1.66 -6.50 -22.71
N ALA A 66 0.82 -6.79 -21.73
CA ALA A 66 1.22 -6.83 -20.32
C ALA A 66 1.20 -8.28 -19.82
N GLY A 67 0.01 -8.87 -19.76
CA GLY A 67 -0.21 -10.23 -19.32
C GLY A 67 -1.70 -10.59 -19.35
N SER A 68 -2.06 -11.86 -19.31
CA SER A 68 -3.47 -12.26 -19.38
C SER A 68 -4.28 -11.70 -18.20
N GLY A 69 -5.45 -11.13 -18.49
CA GLY A 69 -6.33 -10.58 -17.45
C GLY A 69 -5.85 -9.26 -16.84
N SER A 70 -5.12 -8.42 -17.58
CA SER A 70 -4.74 -7.06 -17.14
C SER A 70 -5.96 -6.28 -16.61
N ILE A 71 -5.99 -5.98 -15.31
CA ILE A 71 -7.18 -5.43 -14.63
C ILE A 71 -6.91 -4.10 -13.93
N SER A 72 -5.68 -3.82 -13.51
CA SER A 72 -5.26 -2.57 -12.87
C SER A 72 -3.99 -2.07 -13.54
N VAL A 73 -3.87 -0.76 -13.71
CA VAL A 73 -2.67 -0.07 -14.19
C VAL A 73 -2.38 1.11 -13.26
N PHE A 74 -1.12 1.32 -12.94
CA PHE A 74 -0.61 2.43 -12.13
C PHE A 74 0.69 2.94 -12.76
N SER A 75 1.02 4.21 -12.53
CA SER A 75 2.22 4.83 -13.08
C SER A 75 3.13 5.40 -11.99
N SER A 76 4.42 5.24 -12.17
CA SER A 76 5.50 5.83 -11.38
C SER A 76 6.79 5.82 -12.20
N ASP A 77 7.78 6.61 -11.82
CA ASP A 77 9.15 6.43 -12.31
C ASP A 77 9.77 5.24 -11.56
N PHE A 78 10.02 4.12 -12.27
CA PHE A 78 10.54 2.88 -11.69
C PHE A 78 12.03 2.69 -11.95
N ASP A 79 12.64 3.33 -12.94
CA ASP A 79 14.07 3.19 -13.22
C ASP A 79 14.90 4.47 -12.99
N GLY A 80 14.26 5.51 -12.46
CA GLY A 80 14.89 6.74 -12.01
C GLY A 80 15.33 7.66 -13.14
N ASP A 81 14.82 7.46 -14.36
CA ASP A 81 15.16 8.27 -15.52
C ASP A 81 14.30 9.54 -15.66
N GLY A 82 13.25 9.67 -14.84
CA GLY A 82 12.34 10.79 -14.79
C GLY A 82 11.09 10.64 -15.66
N ASP A 83 10.95 9.54 -16.39
CA ASP A 83 9.79 9.24 -17.22
C ASP A 83 8.75 8.41 -16.45
N ASN A 84 7.47 8.60 -16.79
CA ASN A 84 6.38 7.87 -16.15
C ASN A 84 6.27 6.45 -16.76
N ASP A 85 6.64 5.43 -16.00
CA ASP A 85 6.49 4.02 -16.35
C ASP A 85 5.12 3.47 -15.96
N LEU A 86 4.83 2.21 -16.32
CA LEU A 86 3.57 1.56 -16.00
C LEU A 86 3.76 0.20 -15.33
N ALA A 87 3.02 -0.03 -14.25
CA ALA A 87 2.83 -1.33 -13.61
C ALA A 87 1.39 -1.82 -13.84
N THR A 88 1.23 -3.08 -14.24
CA THR A 88 -0.09 -3.66 -14.56
C THR A 88 -0.32 -4.96 -13.80
N ALA A 89 -1.40 -5.04 -13.03
CA ALA A 89 -1.84 -6.29 -12.39
C ALA A 89 -2.56 -7.18 -13.41
N CYS A 90 -2.05 -8.41 -13.59
CA CYS A 90 -2.52 -9.36 -14.59
C CYS A 90 -3.22 -10.55 -13.91
N PHE A 91 -4.53 -10.40 -13.70
CA PHE A 91 -5.36 -11.28 -12.86
C PHE A 91 -5.30 -12.77 -13.22
N LEU A 92 -5.16 -13.11 -14.51
CA LEU A 92 -5.13 -14.50 -14.96
C LEU A 92 -3.71 -15.05 -15.11
N ALA A 93 -2.70 -14.18 -15.08
CA ALA A 93 -1.29 -14.54 -15.16
C ALA A 93 -0.65 -14.70 -13.78
N ASP A 94 -1.35 -14.28 -12.71
CA ASP A 94 -0.82 -14.22 -11.34
C ASP A 94 0.51 -13.46 -11.28
N SER A 95 0.54 -12.33 -12.02
CA SER A 95 1.73 -11.49 -12.18
C SER A 95 1.41 -10.00 -12.12
N VAL A 96 2.44 -9.21 -11.83
CA VAL A 96 2.49 -7.79 -12.17
C VAL A 96 3.48 -7.59 -13.33
N SER A 97 3.09 -6.79 -14.31
CA SER A 97 3.87 -6.50 -15.52
C SER A 97 4.40 -5.07 -15.44
N ILE A 98 5.68 -4.87 -15.73
CA ILE A 98 6.35 -3.56 -15.77
C ILE A 98 6.64 -3.22 -17.22
N LEU A 99 6.23 -2.02 -17.62
CA LEU A 99 6.50 -1.42 -18.92
C LEU A 99 7.26 -0.13 -18.66
N LEU A 100 8.57 -0.15 -18.92
CA LEU A 100 9.42 1.03 -18.85
C LEU A 100 9.19 1.91 -20.07
N ASN A 101 9.01 3.20 -19.86
CA ASN A 101 8.80 4.20 -20.88
C ASN A 101 10.14 4.60 -21.52
N ASN A 102 10.12 5.16 -22.72
CA ASN A 102 11.30 5.75 -23.37
C ASN A 102 11.22 7.29 -23.38
N GLY A 103 10.32 7.88 -22.58
CA GLY A 103 10.05 9.31 -22.50
C GLY A 103 9.25 9.91 -23.64
N ASP A 104 8.85 9.12 -24.64
CA ASP A 104 8.07 9.56 -25.80
C ASP A 104 6.71 8.85 -25.90
N GLY A 105 6.24 8.25 -24.81
CA GLY A 105 5.01 7.46 -24.74
C GLY A 105 5.10 6.10 -25.45
N THR A 106 6.30 5.67 -25.83
CA THR A 106 6.58 4.31 -26.26
C THR A 106 7.22 3.51 -25.14
N PHE A 107 6.92 2.21 -25.07
CA PHE A 107 7.38 1.34 -23.99
C PHE A 107 8.36 0.27 -24.48
N GLN A 108 9.28 -0.08 -23.61
CA GLN A 108 10.20 -1.20 -23.77
C GLN A 108 9.44 -2.55 -23.72
N SER A 109 10.18 -3.64 -23.88
CA SER A 109 9.60 -4.98 -23.74
C SER A 109 9.23 -5.26 -22.29
N THR A 110 7.98 -5.66 -22.08
CA THR A 110 7.42 -5.92 -20.76
C THR A 110 8.21 -6.97 -19.97
N VAL A 111 8.46 -6.67 -18.70
CA VAL A 111 9.01 -7.61 -17.71
C VAL A 111 7.90 -8.02 -16.75
N ASN A 112 7.82 -9.31 -16.41
CA ASN A 112 6.77 -9.86 -15.56
C ASN A 112 7.35 -10.41 -14.27
N TYR A 113 6.71 -10.08 -13.15
CA TYR A 113 7.04 -10.57 -11.82
C TYR A 113 5.87 -11.38 -11.26
N SER A 114 6.14 -12.57 -10.77
CA SER A 114 5.12 -13.40 -10.11
C SER A 114 4.71 -12.80 -8.77
N VAL A 115 3.40 -12.78 -8.53
CA VAL A 115 2.77 -12.30 -7.29
C VAL A 115 1.81 -13.37 -6.76
N GLY A 116 1.00 -13.05 -5.76
CA GLY A 116 -0.07 -13.94 -5.31
C GLY A 116 -1.18 -14.12 -6.35
N ASP A 117 -2.06 -15.08 -6.10
CA ASP A 117 -3.11 -15.49 -7.03
C ASP A 117 -4.21 -14.42 -7.15
N GLY A 118 -4.61 -14.13 -8.39
CA GLY A 118 -5.66 -13.18 -8.73
C GLY A 118 -5.35 -11.75 -8.32
N PRO A 119 -4.24 -11.14 -8.80
CA PRO A 119 -3.92 -9.75 -8.51
C PRO A 119 -5.00 -8.82 -9.06
N MET A 120 -5.51 -7.91 -8.22
CA MET A 120 -6.65 -7.04 -8.52
C MET A 120 -6.29 -5.55 -8.63
N SER A 121 -5.31 -5.11 -7.87
CA SER A 121 -4.86 -3.72 -7.83
C SER A 121 -3.36 -3.68 -7.59
N VAL A 122 -2.69 -2.75 -8.25
CA VAL A 122 -1.30 -2.39 -7.99
C VAL A 122 -1.24 -0.93 -7.56
N PHE A 123 -0.37 -0.63 -6.61
CA PHE A 123 -0.05 0.72 -6.16
C PHE A 123 1.46 0.83 -5.97
N SER A 124 1.99 2.03 -6.14
CA SER A 124 3.42 2.30 -5.98
C SER A 124 3.69 3.44 -5.00
N THR A 125 4.69 3.24 -4.15
CA THR A 125 5.24 4.20 -3.19
C THR A 125 6.57 3.66 -2.67
N ASP A 126 7.41 4.51 -2.07
CA ASP A 126 8.64 4.10 -1.37
C ASP A 126 8.28 3.41 -0.03
N LEU A 127 8.38 2.08 0.03
CA LEU A 127 7.96 1.28 1.19
C LEU A 127 9.11 1.00 2.16
N ASP A 128 10.36 1.01 1.70
CA ASP A 128 11.52 0.74 2.56
C ASP A 128 12.36 1.97 2.92
N GLY A 129 12.06 3.12 2.32
CA GLY A 129 12.66 4.42 2.60
C GLY A 129 13.98 4.66 1.88
N ASP A 130 14.26 3.91 0.80
CA ASP A 130 15.49 4.06 0.02
C ASP A 130 15.41 5.12 -1.10
N GLY A 131 14.20 5.62 -1.35
CA GLY A 131 13.91 6.66 -2.35
C GLY A 131 13.46 6.12 -3.70
N ASP A 132 13.45 4.79 -3.89
CA ASP A 132 12.95 4.15 -5.10
C ASP A 132 11.48 3.74 -4.92
N ASN A 133 10.68 3.90 -5.98
CA ASN A 133 9.26 3.54 -5.91
C ASN A 133 9.07 2.02 -5.95
N ASP A 134 8.53 1.45 -4.87
CA ASP A 134 8.21 0.04 -4.73
C ASP A 134 6.80 -0.29 -5.23
N LEU A 135 6.41 -1.58 -5.16
CA LEU A 135 5.06 -2.03 -5.53
C LEU A 135 4.38 -2.79 -4.39
N ALA A 136 3.11 -2.46 -4.19
CA ALA A 136 2.17 -3.24 -3.40
C ALA A 136 1.05 -3.76 -4.32
N VAL A 137 0.92 -5.08 -4.42
CA VAL A 137 -0.06 -5.75 -5.30
C VAL A 137 -1.03 -6.57 -4.46
N VAL A 138 -2.31 -6.21 -4.50
CA VAL A 138 -3.34 -6.93 -3.73
C VAL A 138 -3.85 -8.15 -4.49
N ASN A 139 -3.78 -9.33 -3.85
CA ASN A 139 -4.08 -10.61 -4.48
C ASN A 139 -5.35 -11.20 -3.89
N ASN A 140 -6.41 -11.20 -4.70
CA ASN A 140 -7.75 -11.49 -4.25
C ASN A 140 -7.93 -12.95 -3.81
N ARG A 141 -7.35 -13.89 -4.54
CA ARG A 141 -7.52 -15.33 -4.28
C ARG A 141 -6.58 -15.81 -3.17
N SER A 142 -5.37 -15.25 -3.11
CA SER A 142 -4.42 -15.56 -2.05
C SER A 142 -4.67 -14.82 -0.73
N LYS A 143 -5.55 -13.81 -0.70
CA LYS A 143 -5.89 -13.02 0.50
C LYS A 143 -4.65 -12.37 1.14
N ASN A 144 -3.80 -11.79 0.31
CA ASN A 144 -2.56 -11.16 0.75
C ASN A 144 -2.23 -9.95 -0.15
N VAL A 145 -1.20 -9.22 0.24
CA VAL A 145 -0.57 -8.18 -0.58
C VAL A 145 0.85 -8.63 -0.90
N SER A 146 1.23 -8.75 -2.16
CA SER A 146 2.63 -8.93 -2.55
C SER A 146 3.36 -7.60 -2.48
N ILE A 147 4.45 -7.56 -1.73
CA ILE A 147 5.35 -6.40 -1.63
C ILE A 147 6.59 -6.71 -2.46
N LEU A 148 6.84 -5.88 -3.48
CA LEU A 148 8.00 -5.99 -4.33
C LEU A 148 8.82 -4.72 -4.19
N LEU A 149 10.06 -4.86 -3.71
CA LEU A 149 10.98 -3.73 -3.62
C LEU A 149 11.68 -3.52 -4.95
N ASN A 150 11.81 -2.26 -5.32
CA ASN A 150 12.60 -1.82 -6.45
C ASN A 150 14.07 -1.69 -6.03
N ASN A 151 14.97 -1.61 -7.01
CA ASN A 151 16.40 -1.38 -6.80
C ASN A 151 16.90 -0.12 -7.53
N GLY A 152 15.96 0.74 -7.92
CA GLY A 152 16.19 1.99 -8.63
C GLY A 152 16.52 1.84 -10.11
N ASN A 153 16.32 0.66 -10.72
CA ASN A 153 16.49 0.47 -12.18
C ASN A 153 15.36 -0.34 -12.81
N GLY A 154 14.16 -0.30 -12.20
CA GLY A 154 12.99 -1.02 -12.68
C GLY A 154 13.06 -2.53 -12.47
N ILE A 155 14.00 -3.03 -11.66
CA ILE A 155 14.10 -4.45 -11.32
C ILE A 155 13.55 -4.68 -9.91
N PHE A 156 12.45 -5.43 -9.88
CA PHE A 156 11.73 -5.71 -8.65
C PHE A 156 12.07 -7.06 -8.02
N GLN A 157 12.01 -7.14 -6.69
CA GLN A 157 12.09 -8.38 -5.93
C GLN A 157 10.94 -8.49 -4.93
N THR A 158 10.17 -9.57 -4.99
CA THR A 158 9.17 -9.87 -3.96
C THR A 158 9.84 -10.17 -2.62
N VAL A 159 9.52 -9.40 -1.58
CA VAL A 159 10.11 -9.53 -0.24
C VAL A 159 9.13 -10.03 0.82
N ALA A 160 7.83 -9.77 0.63
CA ALA A 160 6.82 -10.16 1.60
C ALA A 160 5.46 -10.40 0.93
N ASN A 161 4.62 -11.19 1.63
CA ASN A 161 3.22 -11.40 1.26
C ASN A 161 2.32 -11.35 2.51
N PRO A 162 2.23 -10.20 3.23
CA PRO A 162 1.37 -10.07 4.40
C PRO A 162 -0.08 -10.44 4.08
N ALA A 163 -0.68 -11.23 4.97
CA ALA A 163 -2.07 -11.63 4.85
C ALA A 163 -3.01 -10.45 5.13
N VAL A 164 -4.13 -10.42 4.42
CA VAL A 164 -5.27 -9.52 4.66
C VAL A 164 -6.55 -10.35 4.69
N ASP A 165 -7.69 -9.70 4.89
CA ASP A 165 -8.99 -10.38 4.94
C ASP A 165 -9.52 -10.75 3.54
N ASP A 166 -10.70 -11.37 3.47
CA ASP A 166 -11.22 -12.06 2.30
C ASP A 166 -11.57 -11.16 1.11
N CYS A 167 -11.26 -11.66 -0.09
CA CYS A 167 -11.53 -11.02 -1.38
C CYS A 167 -11.05 -9.54 -1.42
N PRO A 168 -9.77 -9.24 -1.14
CA PRO A 168 -9.26 -7.88 -1.18
C PRO A 168 -9.25 -7.40 -2.65
N ARG A 169 -9.67 -6.15 -2.88
CA ARG A 169 -9.98 -5.63 -4.23
C ARG A 169 -9.17 -4.41 -4.63
N PHE A 170 -8.86 -3.54 -3.69
CA PHE A 170 -8.18 -2.29 -3.93
C PHE A 170 -7.19 -2.04 -2.81
N ILE A 171 -6.11 -1.35 -3.14
CA ILE A 171 -5.06 -0.96 -2.21
C ILE A 171 -4.72 0.51 -2.40
N PHE A 172 -4.39 1.17 -1.30
CA PHE A 172 -3.91 2.54 -1.27
C PHE A 172 -2.81 2.66 -0.21
N SER A 173 -1.87 3.58 -0.40
CA SER A 173 -0.87 3.91 0.62
C SER A 173 -1.05 5.32 1.16
N ALA A 174 -0.74 5.48 2.44
CA ALA A 174 -0.59 6.78 3.09
C ALA A 174 0.05 6.56 4.46
N ASP A 175 0.75 7.56 4.99
CA ASP A 175 1.08 7.60 6.42
C ASP A 175 -0.20 7.78 7.26
N LEU A 176 -0.64 6.70 7.94
CA LEU A 176 -1.87 6.70 8.74
C LEU A 176 -1.59 6.94 10.22
N ASN A 177 -0.33 6.80 10.64
CA ASN A 177 0.07 6.80 12.04
C ASN A 177 0.97 7.99 12.42
N GLY A 178 1.42 8.76 11.43
CA GLY A 178 2.22 9.97 11.60
C GLY A 178 3.73 9.72 11.74
N ASP A 179 4.23 8.55 11.35
CA ASP A 179 5.67 8.20 11.43
C ASP A 179 6.46 8.50 10.14
N ALA A 180 5.81 9.17 9.19
CA ALA A 180 6.35 9.54 7.88
C ALA A 180 6.75 8.35 7.01
N LYS A 181 6.13 7.18 7.22
CA LYS A 181 6.21 6.03 6.32
C LYS A 181 4.83 5.69 5.81
N ASP A 182 4.75 5.36 4.54
CA ASP A 182 3.49 4.97 3.92
C ASP A 182 3.04 3.60 4.44
N ASP A 183 1.91 3.57 5.14
CA ASP A 183 1.18 2.37 5.51
C ASP A 183 0.31 1.91 4.32
N LEU A 184 -0.11 0.65 4.31
CA LEU A 184 -1.00 0.11 3.27
C LEU A 184 -2.40 -0.17 3.82
N VAL A 185 -3.42 0.17 3.03
CA VAL A 185 -4.83 -0.12 3.34
C VAL A 185 -5.46 -0.92 2.21
N THR A 186 -6.10 -2.04 2.53
CA THR A 186 -6.89 -2.83 1.58
C THR A 186 -8.38 -2.70 1.85
N ALA A 187 -9.18 -2.68 0.77
CA ALA A 187 -10.62 -2.86 0.84
C ALA A 187 -10.99 -4.33 0.58
N ASN A 188 -11.64 -4.98 1.54
CA ASN A 188 -11.91 -6.42 1.53
C ASN A 188 -13.40 -6.67 1.26
N MET A 189 -13.71 -7.08 0.04
CA MET A 189 -15.08 -7.07 -0.46
C MET A 189 -15.97 -8.14 0.18
N GLU A 190 -15.43 -9.32 0.50
CA GLU A 190 -16.23 -10.42 1.05
C GLU A 190 -16.27 -10.43 2.59
N SER A 191 -15.31 -9.74 3.22
CA SER A 191 -15.28 -9.55 4.68
C SER A 191 -15.96 -8.25 5.15
N ASP A 192 -16.52 -7.47 4.23
CA ASP A 192 -17.19 -6.18 4.50
C ASP A 192 -16.34 -5.23 5.37
N ASN A 193 -15.01 -5.24 5.19
CA ASN A 193 -14.07 -4.50 6.04
C ASN A 193 -12.85 -3.97 5.28
N ILE A 194 -11.92 -3.38 6.01
CA ILE A 194 -10.60 -2.99 5.54
C ILE A 194 -9.53 -3.70 6.35
N SER A 195 -8.34 -3.89 5.77
CA SER A 195 -7.12 -4.23 6.52
C SER A 195 -6.14 -3.07 6.44
N ILE A 196 -5.47 -2.79 7.56
CA ILE A 196 -4.37 -1.82 7.63
C ILE A 196 -3.09 -2.60 7.94
N LEU A 197 -2.08 -2.43 7.09
CA LEU A 197 -0.74 -2.99 7.25
C LEU A 197 0.20 -1.82 7.56
N LEU A 198 0.60 -1.69 8.83
CA LEU A 198 1.52 -0.64 9.23
C LEU A 198 2.91 -0.90 8.67
N ASN A 199 3.52 0.13 8.09
CA ASN A 199 4.87 0.07 7.60
C ASN A 199 5.86 0.20 8.77
N ILE A 200 6.56 -0.89 9.02
CA ILE A 200 7.53 -1.00 10.10
C ILE A 200 8.97 -1.04 9.59
N SER A 201 9.20 -0.72 8.32
CA SER A 201 10.56 -0.63 7.76
C SER A 201 11.38 0.37 8.58
N GLY A 202 12.66 0.07 8.84
CA GLY A 202 13.54 0.91 9.67
C GLY A 202 13.14 1.07 11.16
N GLN A 203 12.01 0.53 11.62
CA GLN A 203 11.69 0.45 13.05
C GLN A 203 12.52 -0.71 13.62
N GLY A 204 13.59 -0.37 14.36
CA GLY A 204 14.37 -1.36 15.11
C GLY A 204 13.58 -1.89 16.29
N PHE A 205 12.64 -2.81 16.06
CA PHE A 205 11.97 -3.49 17.17
C PHE A 205 12.98 -4.39 17.86
N ASN A 206 13.41 -3.98 19.05
CA ASN A 206 13.98 -4.92 19.99
C ASN A 206 12.84 -5.79 20.50
N CYS A 207 12.98 -7.11 20.48
CA CYS A 207 11.99 -7.99 21.12
C CYS A 207 11.75 -7.54 22.56
N GLY A 208 10.53 -7.07 22.86
CA GLY A 208 10.16 -6.55 24.17
C GLY A 208 10.24 -5.03 24.33
N ASP A 209 10.45 -4.27 23.24
CA ASP A 209 10.34 -2.82 23.16
C ASP A 209 9.04 -2.49 22.41
N VAL A 210 8.02 -2.07 23.16
CA VAL A 210 6.66 -1.81 22.67
C VAL A 210 6.33 -0.32 22.69
N ASP A 211 7.18 0.51 23.27
CA ASP A 211 7.06 1.98 23.26
C ASP A 211 8.01 2.67 22.26
N GLY A 212 8.85 1.90 21.55
CA GLY A 212 9.74 2.38 20.50
C GLY A 212 10.96 3.15 21.04
N LYS A 213 11.24 3.05 22.34
CA LYS A 213 12.40 3.71 22.95
C LYS A 213 13.56 2.74 23.10
N PRO A 214 14.81 3.19 22.91
CA PRO A 214 15.97 2.33 22.98
C PRO A 214 16.06 1.54 24.30
N GLY A 215 15.98 0.20 24.17
CA GLY A 215 16.18 -0.75 25.26
C GLY A 215 14.90 -1.10 26.02
N ILE A 216 14.81 -2.35 26.48
CA ILE A 216 13.66 -2.82 27.27
C ILE A 216 13.59 -2.04 28.58
N ASN A 217 12.50 -1.30 28.76
CA ASN A 217 12.24 -0.47 29.91
C ASN A 217 10.95 -0.91 30.64
N ILE A 218 10.66 -0.23 31.76
CA ILE A 218 9.57 -0.63 32.65
C ILE A 218 8.19 -0.47 32.00
N LEU A 219 8.03 0.50 31.07
CA LEU A 219 6.80 0.72 30.32
C LEU A 219 6.51 -0.48 29.40
N ASP A 220 7.54 -1.05 28.80
CA ASP A 220 7.38 -2.21 27.93
C ASP A 220 6.89 -3.45 28.67
N VAL A 221 7.44 -3.66 29.88
CA VAL A 221 7.03 -4.77 30.76
C VAL A 221 5.57 -4.61 31.19
N ILE A 222 5.15 -3.39 31.56
CA ILE A 222 3.77 -3.10 31.95
C ILE A 222 2.81 -3.36 30.79
N PHE A 223 3.17 -2.93 29.58
CA PHE A 223 2.35 -3.13 28.39
C PHE A 223 2.17 -4.61 28.07
N LEU A 224 3.25 -5.40 28.07
CA LEU A 224 3.21 -6.84 27.79
C LEU A 224 2.38 -7.62 28.81
N ILE A 225 2.49 -7.27 30.10
CA ILE A 225 1.68 -7.89 31.16
C ILE A 225 0.20 -7.58 30.96
N ASN A 226 -0.16 -6.33 30.68
CA ASN A 226 -1.55 -5.96 30.45
C ASN A 226 -2.13 -6.62 29.18
N TYR A 227 -1.39 -6.60 28.07
CA TYR A 227 -1.83 -7.17 26.80
C TYR A 227 -2.09 -8.68 26.90
N LYS A 228 -1.18 -9.43 27.52
CA LYS A 228 -1.25 -10.89 27.59
C LYS A 228 -2.28 -11.43 28.58
N TYR A 229 -2.64 -10.64 29.60
CA TYR A 229 -3.38 -11.16 30.75
C TYR A 229 -4.69 -10.41 31.10
N LYS A 230 -5.07 -9.33 30.39
CA LYS A 230 -6.40 -8.67 30.49
C LYS A 230 -7.31 -8.91 29.28
N ASP A 231 -7.33 -10.13 28.74
CA ASP A 231 -8.25 -10.58 27.69
C ASP A 231 -8.34 -9.66 26.46
N GLY A 232 -7.24 -8.99 26.10
CA GLY A 232 -7.19 -8.12 24.91
C GLY A 232 -8.14 -6.92 24.95
N ARG A 233 -8.73 -6.57 26.10
CA ARG A 233 -9.54 -5.35 26.23
C ARG A 233 -8.60 -4.15 26.32
N LEU A 234 -8.74 -3.26 25.33
CA LEU A 234 -8.15 -1.93 25.16
C LEU A 234 -7.01 -1.64 26.15
N ALA A 235 -5.78 -1.67 25.62
CA ALA A 235 -4.62 -1.15 26.31
C ALA A 235 -4.99 0.19 26.98
N PRO A 236 -4.67 0.41 28.26
CA PRO A 236 -4.78 1.74 28.81
C PRO A 236 -3.97 2.68 27.91
N SER A 237 -4.55 3.85 27.63
CA SER A 237 -3.84 4.92 26.94
C SER A 237 -2.42 5.02 27.55
N PRO A 238 -1.36 5.19 26.74
CA PRO A 238 0.00 5.39 27.26
C PRO A 238 0.14 6.60 28.20
N LEU A 239 -0.94 7.38 28.36
CA LEU A 239 -1.08 8.49 29.30
C LEU A 239 -1.56 8.08 30.71
N VAL A 240 -2.04 6.85 30.94
CA VAL A 240 -2.38 6.37 32.30
C VAL A 240 -1.13 5.72 32.89
N LEU A 241 -0.32 6.54 33.54
CA LEU A 241 0.90 6.13 34.25
C LEU A 241 0.53 5.04 35.26
N GLY A 242 1.00 3.81 35.04
CA GLY A 242 0.90 2.69 35.99
C GLY A 242 1.75 2.91 37.24
N ASN A 243 1.49 4.00 37.97
CA ASN A 243 2.20 4.46 39.15
C ASN A 243 1.46 3.96 40.40
N ALA A 244 1.87 2.82 40.91
CA ALA A 244 1.24 2.17 42.05
C ALA A 244 1.72 2.73 43.39
N ASP A 245 2.96 3.22 43.46
CA ASP A 245 3.55 3.73 44.69
C ASP A 245 3.44 5.27 44.84
N GLY A 246 2.92 5.96 43.83
CA GLY A 246 2.77 7.41 43.80
C GLY A 246 4.07 8.16 43.50
N ILE A 247 5.15 7.47 43.12
CA ILE A 247 6.48 8.03 42.89
C ILE A 247 6.80 8.03 41.40
N LEU A 248 7.20 9.20 40.89
CA LEU A 248 7.71 9.35 39.53
C LEU A 248 9.25 9.47 39.53
N PRO A 249 9.95 8.94 38.52
CA PRO A 249 9.43 8.14 37.39
C PRO A 249 9.05 6.71 37.80
N ILE A 250 8.22 6.05 36.97
CA ILE A 250 7.79 4.64 37.16
C ILE A 250 9.01 3.74 37.40
N ASN A 251 8.89 2.82 38.36
CA ASN A 251 9.97 1.98 38.83
C ASN A 251 9.56 0.51 39.03
N ILE A 252 10.47 -0.32 39.54
CA ILE A 252 10.25 -1.77 39.68
C ILE A 252 9.15 -2.13 40.68
N LEU A 253 8.88 -1.30 41.69
CA LEU A 253 7.81 -1.51 42.67
C LEU A 253 6.44 -1.41 42.00
N ASP A 254 6.29 -0.53 41.02
CA ASP A 254 5.07 -0.41 40.22
C ASP A 254 4.77 -1.69 39.43
N VAL A 255 5.81 -2.33 38.88
CA VAL A 255 5.67 -3.61 38.17
C VAL A 255 5.36 -4.76 39.12
N VAL A 256 6.02 -4.83 40.27
CA VAL A 256 5.70 -5.85 41.29
C VAL A 256 4.25 -5.73 41.74
N TYR A 257 3.76 -4.50 41.93
CA TYR A 257 2.38 -4.24 42.31
C TYR A 257 1.39 -4.64 41.22
N LEU A 258 1.65 -4.32 39.94
CA LEU A 258 0.83 -4.77 38.82
C LEU A 258 0.76 -6.29 38.70
N ILE A 259 1.91 -6.97 38.87
CA ILE A 259 1.98 -8.44 38.90
C ILE A 259 1.17 -8.98 40.08
N ASP A 260 1.36 -8.47 41.29
CA ASP A 260 0.62 -8.94 42.47
C ASP A 260 -0.88 -8.64 42.38
N ASN A 261 -1.29 -7.53 41.79
CA ASN A 261 -2.70 -7.24 41.50
C ASN A 261 -3.27 -8.29 40.53
N ILE A 262 -2.61 -8.51 39.38
CA ILE A 262 -3.09 -9.41 38.32
C ILE A 262 -3.09 -10.89 38.76
N TYR A 263 -2.13 -11.31 39.59
CA TYR A 263 -1.94 -12.72 39.94
C TYR A 263 -2.38 -13.10 41.37
N LYS A 264 -2.64 -12.12 42.26
CA LYS A 264 -2.92 -12.41 43.69
C LYS A 264 -4.08 -11.58 44.28
N ASP A 265 -4.97 -11.03 43.46
CA ASP A 265 -6.09 -10.18 43.90
C ASP A 265 -5.61 -8.97 44.75
N GLY A 266 -4.46 -8.41 44.39
CA GLY A 266 -3.91 -7.21 45.02
C GLY A 266 -4.76 -5.95 44.74
N PRO A 267 -4.59 -4.88 45.55
CA PRO A 267 -5.42 -3.68 45.44
C PRO A 267 -5.28 -2.98 44.06
N GLU A 268 -6.35 -2.32 43.60
CA GLU A 268 -6.34 -1.57 42.34
C GLU A 268 -5.29 -0.44 42.36
N PRO A 269 -4.64 -0.12 41.22
CA PRO A 269 -3.73 1.02 41.14
C PRO A 269 -4.49 2.33 41.31
N PHE A 270 -3.81 3.35 41.86
CA PHE A 270 -4.40 4.68 41.99
C PHE A 270 -4.51 5.35 40.60
N CYS A 271 -5.73 5.78 40.26
CA CYS A 271 -5.98 6.65 39.11
C CYS A 271 -6.05 8.11 39.59
N GLN A 272 -5.20 9.00 39.07
CA GLN A 272 -5.42 10.46 39.08
C GLN A 272 -5.55 10.97 37.66
#